data_AF-A0A453N7N7-F1
#
_entry.id   AF-A0A453N7N7-F1
#
_cell.length_a   1.000
_cell.length_b   1.000
_cell.length_c   1.000
_cell.angle_alpha   90.00
_cell.angle_beta   90.00
_cell.angle_gamma   90.00
#
_symmetry.space_group_name_H-M   'P 1'
#
loop_
_entity.id
_entity.type
_entity.pdbx_description
1 polymer ?
#
loop_
_entity_poly.entity_id
_entity_poly.type
_entity_poly.pdbx_seq_one_letter_code
_entity_poly.pdbx_strand_id
1 'polypeptide(L)'
;KICKGLDFIHGRGVAHLDVKPDNIYVRNGIYKLGDFGCATLIDRSLAIEEGDSRYMPPEMLNEKHEHLDKVDIFSLGAAVYELIRGTPLPVSGHQFASLREGKISLLPGHPMQFQSLIKSMMDPDPVRRPSAKEILGHPIFEKLRNASAKK
;
A
#
# COMPACT_ATOMS: atom_id res chain seq x y z
N LYS A 1 5.40 7.42 7.20
CA LYS A 1 4.30 8.24 7.78
C LYS A 1 2.94 7.75 7.31
N ILE A 2 2.77 7.46 6.01
CA ILE A 2 1.53 6.88 5.46
C ILE A 2 1.09 5.59 6.16
N CYS A 3 2.01 4.65 6.44
CA CYS A 3 1.65 3.45 7.23
C CYS A 3 1.05 3.78 8.62
N LYS A 4 1.43 4.89 9.26
CA LYS A 4 0.79 5.31 10.53
C LYS A 4 -0.65 5.77 10.32
N GLY A 5 -0.94 6.40 9.18
CA GLY A 5 -2.29 6.77 8.80
C GLY A 5 -3.15 5.53 8.54
N LEU A 6 -2.63 4.58 7.76
CA LEU A 6 -3.31 3.30 7.51
C LEU A 6 -3.56 2.51 8.80
N ASP A 7 -2.55 2.34 9.64
CA ASP A 7 -2.69 1.68 10.96
C ASP A 7 -3.80 2.33 11.81
N PHE A 8 -3.89 3.66 11.80
CA PHE A 8 -4.90 4.40 12.54
C PHE A 8 -6.34 4.16 12.02
N ILE A 9 -6.55 4.14 10.71
CA ILE A 9 -7.90 3.94 10.12
C ILE A 9 -8.30 2.46 10.12
N HIS A 10 -7.35 1.55 9.88
CA HIS A 10 -7.57 0.10 9.94
C HIS A 10 -7.99 -0.31 11.35
N GLY A 11 -7.33 0.23 12.38
CA GLY A 11 -7.72 0.03 13.78
C GLY A 11 -9.09 0.59 14.16
N ARG A 12 -9.76 1.34 13.28
CA ARG A 12 -11.14 1.84 13.41
C ARG A 12 -12.12 1.14 12.50
N GLY A 13 -11.70 0.06 11.83
CA GLY A 13 -12.56 -0.68 10.91
C GLY A 13 -12.75 0.02 9.57
N VAL A 14 -11.90 0.99 9.19
CA VAL A 14 -12.02 1.74 7.93
C VAL A 14 -10.90 1.35 6.97
N ALA A 15 -11.24 1.07 5.72
CA ALA A 15 -10.30 0.92 4.60
C ALA A 15 -10.39 2.13 3.66
N HIS A 16 -9.27 2.53 3.06
CA HIS A 16 -9.19 3.72 2.20
C HIS A 16 -9.56 3.43 0.73
N LEU A 17 -9.12 2.28 0.21
CA LEU A 17 -9.37 1.72 -1.14
C LEU A 17 -8.85 2.52 -2.34
N ASP A 18 -8.37 3.75 -2.14
CA ASP A 18 -7.72 4.55 -3.20
C ASP A 18 -6.33 5.09 -2.78
N VAL A 19 -5.48 4.24 -2.20
CA VAL A 19 -4.10 4.64 -1.81
C VAL A 19 -3.21 4.74 -3.04
N LYS A 20 -2.84 5.96 -3.42
CA LYS A 20 -1.95 6.25 -4.57
C LYS A 20 -1.14 7.54 -4.34
N PRO A 21 -0.08 7.79 -5.13
CA PRO A 21 0.73 9.01 -5.00
C PRO A 21 -0.10 10.31 -5.02
N ASP A 22 -1.11 10.40 -5.88
CA ASP A 22 -2.00 11.57 -6.01
C ASP A 22 -2.75 11.92 -4.71
N ASN A 23 -3.05 10.91 -3.89
CA ASN A 23 -3.78 11.03 -2.63
C ASN A 23 -2.85 11.16 -1.42
N ILE A 24 -1.54 11.29 -1.65
CA ILE A 24 -0.53 11.53 -0.61
C ILE A 24 -0.09 13.00 -0.65
N TYR A 25 -0.72 13.81 0.20
CA TYR A 25 -0.45 15.24 0.30
C TYR A 25 0.79 15.54 1.13
N VAL A 26 1.49 16.62 0.77
CA VAL A 26 2.69 17.08 1.48
C VAL A 26 2.52 18.53 1.90
N ARG A 27 2.70 18.80 3.21
CA ARG A 27 2.76 20.17 3.75
C ARG A 27 3.88 20.26 4.76
N ASN A 28 4.82 21.19 4.56
CA ASN A 28 5.97 21.40 5.44
C ASN A 28 6.77 20.10 5.72
N GLY A 29 6.97 19.27 4.70
CA GLY A 29 7.67 17.98 4.82
C GLY A 29 6.88 16.88 5.53
N ILE A 30 5.61 17.12 5.88
CA ILE A 30 4.72 16.13 6.48
C ILE A 30 3.82 15.54 5.40
N TYR A 31 3.93 14.23 5.24
CA TYR A 31 3.09 13.43 4.34
C TYR A 31 1.81 12.99 5.05
N LYS A 32 0.66 13.18 4.41
CA LYS A 32 -0.66 12.77 4.89
C LYS A 32 -1.43 12.04 3.80
N LEU A 33 -2.14 10.99 4.19
CA LEU A 33 -3.13 10.34 3.33
C LEU A 33 -4.39 11.20 3.33
N GLY A 34 -4.96 11.47 2.18
CA GLY A 34 -6.23 12.16 2.02
C GLY A 34 -7.06 11.53 0.90
N ASP A 35 -8.18 12.18 0.57
CA ASP A 35 -9.21 11.68 -0.35
C ASP A 35 -9.85 10.35 0.08
N PHE A 36 -10.86 10.44 0.94
CA PHE A 36 -11.60 9.30 1.47
C PHE A 36 -12.87 9.01 0.65
N GLY A 37 -12.94 9.43 -0.62
CA GLY A 37 -14.11 9.22 -1.47
C GLY A 37 -14.50 7.74 -1.58
N CYS A 38 -13.51 6.86 -1.72
CA CYS A 38 -13.72 5.41 -1.81
C CYS A 38 -13.68 4.68 -0.45
N ALA A 39 -13.51 5.41 0.66
CA ALA A 39 -13.31 4.78 1.94
C ALA A 39 -14.59 4.09 2.45
N THR A 40 -14.43 2.91 3.05
CA THR A 40 -15.56 2.09 3.50
C THR A 40 -15.22 1.34 4.78
N LEU A 41 -16.21 0.62 5.33
CA LEU A 41 -16.03 -0.22 6.50
C LEU A 41 -15.50 -1.61 6.12
N ILE A 42 -14.49 -2.07 6.85
CA ILE A 42 -13.83 -3.37 6.64
C ILE A 42 -14.81 -4.54 6.83
N ASP A 43 -15.83 -4.37 7.67
CA ASP A 43 -16.89 -5.36 7.88
C ASP A 43 -17.88 -5.46 6.70
N ARG A 44 -17.72 -4.60 5.68
CA ARG A 44 -18.55 -4.52 4.46
C ARG A 44 -20.01 -4.16 4.74
N SER A 45 -20.26 -3.45 5.83
CA SER A 45 -21.60 -2.93 6.14
C SER A 45 -22.00 -1.72 5.28
N LEU A 46 -21.06 -1.12 4.54
CA LEU A 46 -21.29 -0.05 3.58
C LEU A 46 -20.96 -0.52 2.16
N ALA A 47 -21.53 0.18 1.17
CA ALA A 47 -21.19 -0.03 -0.23
C ALA A 47 -19.68 0.19 -0.46
N ILE A 48 -19.14 -0.54 -1.42
CA ILE A 48 -17.72 -0.48 -1.77
C ILE A 48 -17.62 0.27 -3.08
N GLU A 49 -16.87 1.37 -3.06
CA GLU A 49 -16.45 2.08 -4.27
C GLU A 49 -15.00 1.72 -4.57
N GLU A 50 -14.73 1.38 -5.83
CA GLU A 50 -13.41 1.00 -6.27
C GLU A 50 -12.58 2.22 -6.68
N GLY A 51 -11.35 2.30 -6.14
CA GLY A 51 -10.38 3.32 -6.50
C GLY A 51 -9.67 3.03 -7.82
N ASP A 52 -8.51 3.66 -8.00
CA ASP A 52 -7.73 3.54 -9.23
C ASP A 52 -7.20 2.11 -9.46
N SER A 53 -7.62 1.51 -10.58
CA SER A 53 -7.32 0.13 -10.92
C SER A 53 -5.82 -0.16 -11.02
N ARG A 54 -4.96 0.83 -11.29
CA ARG A 54 -3.48 0.64 -11.34
C ARG A 54 -2.90 0.15 -10.03
N TYR A 55 -3.45 0.59 -8.90
CA TYR A 55 -3.00 0.26 -7.54
C TYR A 55 -3.83 -0.84 -6.89
N MET A 56 -4.82 -1.36 -7.61
CA MET A 56 -5.76 -2.34 -7.09
C MET A 56 -5.18 -3.77 -7.11
N PRO A 57 -5.33 -4.55 -6.03
CA PRO A 57 -4.86 -5.93 -5.95
C PRO A 57 -5.74 -6.90 -6.78
N PRO A 58 -5.27 -8.13 -7.05
CA PRO A 58 -6.02 -9.09 -7.87
C PRO A 58 -7.39 -9.47 -7.30
N GLU A 59 -7.57 -9.57 -5.99
CA GLU A 59 -8.85 -9.96 -5.40
C GLU A 59 -9.96 -8.93 -5.67
N MET A 60 -9.65 -7.64 -5.61
CA MET A 60 -10.60 -6.57 -5.92
C MET A 60 -11.01 -6.60 -7.39
N LEU A 61 -10.08 -6.85 -8.32
CA LEU A 61 -10.40 -7.03 -9.75
C LEU A 61 -11.27 -8.24 -10.06
N ASN A 62 -11.34 -9.20 -9.13
CA ASN A 62 -12.19 -10.38 -9.22
C ASN A 62 -13.44 -10.24 -8.35
N GLU A 63 -13.81 -9.01 -7.94
CA GLU A 63 -14.96 -8.67 -7.11
C GLU A 63 -14.97 -9.38 -5.74
N LYS A 64 -13.78 -9.76 -5.25
CA LYS A 64 -13.58 -10.38 -3.94
C LYS A 64 -13.16 -9.32 -2.92
N HIS A 65 -14.14 -8.92 -2.13
CA HIS A 65 -14.02 -7.85 -1.14
C HIS A 65 -13.57 -8.35 0.25
N GLU A 66 -12.71 -9.35 0.30
CA GLU A 66 -12.16 -9.86 1.56
C GLU A 66 -10.89 -9.08 1.93
N HIS A 67 -10.63 -8.93 3.23
CA HIS A 67 -9.39 -8.29 3.73
C HIS A 67 -9.17 -6.86 3.20
N LEU A 68 -10.17 -5.99 3.29
CA LEU A 68 -10.10 -4.62 2.75
C LEU A 68 -8.94 -3.80 3.33
N ASP A 69 -8.49 -4.06 4.55
CA ASP A 69 -7.26 -3.46 5.11
C ASP A 69 -6.01 -3.86 4.32
N LYS A 70 -5.95 -5.11 3.83
CA LYS A 70 -4.84 -5.63 3.01
C LYS A 70 -4.87 -5.12 1.57
N VAL A 71 -6.01 -4.63 1.10
CA VAL A 71 -6.13 -3.92 -0.18
C VAL A 71 -5.29 -2.65 -0.12
N ASP A 72 -5.44 -1.84 0.93
CA ASP A 72 -4.64 -0.63 1.12
C ASP A 72 -3.12 -0.91 1.20
N ILE A 73 -2.74 -2.07 1.73
CA ILE A 73 -1.33 -2.48 1.81
C ILE A 73 -0.75 -2.76 0.42
N PHE A 74 -1.49 -3.46 -0.43
CA PHE A 74 -1.09 -3.68 -1.82
C PHE A 74 -0.95 -2.35 -2.54
N SER A 75 -1.95 -1.48 -2.42
CA SER A 75 -1.96 -0.17 -3.06
C SER A 75 -0.79 0.71 -2.58
N LEU A 76 -0.46 0.68 -1.29
CA LEU A 76 0.73 1.35 -0.78
C LEU A 76 2.03 0.76 -1.35
N GLY A 77 2.13 -0.57 -1.46
CA GLY A 77 3.28 -1.23 -2.08
C GLY A 77 3.45 -0.82 -3.54
N ALA A 78 2.35 -0.79 -4.30
CA ALA A 78 2.31 -0.35 -5.69
C ALA A 78 2.74 1.12 -5.83
N ALA A 79 2.23 2.01 -4.98
CA ALA A 79 2.61 3.42 -4.94
C ALA A 79 4.11 3.61 -4.63
N VAL A 80 4.65 2.87 -3.66
CA VAL A 80 6.08 2.92 -3.35
C VAL A 80 6.92 2.41 -4.52
N TYR A 81 6.50 1.32 -5.16
CA TYR A 81 7.17 0.74 -6.33
C TYR A 81 7.23 1.72 -7.50
N GLU A 82 6.13 2.41 -7.81
CA GLU A 82 6.07 3.46 -8.83
C GLU A 82 7.02 4.61 -8.53
N LEU A 83 6.97 5.14 -7.31
CA LEU A 83 7.79 6.28 -6.89
C LEU A 83 9.28 5.98 -7.00
N ILE A 84 9.68 4.75 -6.66
CA ILE A 84 11.07 4.31 -6.80
C ILE A 84 11.48 4.17 -8.26
N ARG A 85 10.62 3.54 -9.07
CA ARG A 85 10.89 3.35 -10.50
C ARG A 85 10.91 4.66 -11.28
N GLY A 86 10.28 5.71 -10.77
CA GLY A 86 10.12 6.99 -11.45
C GLY A 86 9.31 6.87 -12.75
N THR A 87 8.54 5.80 -12.93
CA THR A 87 7.72 5.56 -14.13
C THR A 87 6.34 5.08 -13.72
N PRO A 88 5.25 5.59 -14.35
CA PRO A 88 3.90 5.21 -13.99
C PRO A 88 3.64 3.70 -14.07
N LEU A 89 2.73 3.22 -13.21
CA LEU A 89 2.27 1.84 -13.29
C LEU A 89 1.47 1.61 -14.59
N PRO A 90 1.57 0.40 -15.18
CA PRO A 90 0.76 0.04 -16.34
C PRO A 90 -0.73 0.10 -16.01
N VAL A 91 -1.54 0.56 -16.94
CA VAL A 91 -3.02 0.63 -16.81
C VAL A 91 -3.68 -0.71 -17.19
N SER A 92 -3.06 -1.45 -18.11
CA SER A 92 -3.58 -2.72 -18.62
C SER A 92 -2.48 -3.59 -19.25
N GLY A 93 -2.84 -4.79 -19.70
CA GLY A 93 -1.94 -5.69 -20.43
C GLY A 93 -1.01 -6.53 -19.55
N HIS A 94 0.01 -7.13 -20.18
CA HIS A 94 0.85 -8.14 -19.53
C HIS A 94 1.60 -7.62 -18.30
N GLN A 95 2.09 -6.38 -18.33
CA GLN A 95 2.80 -5.78 -17.18
C GLN A 95 1.84 -5.52 -16.01
N PHE A 96 0.60 -5.09 -16.30
CA PHE A 96 -0.45 -4.92 -15.29
C PHE A 96 -0.79 -6.24 -14.60
N ALA A 97 -0.96 -7.31 -15.37
CA ALA A 97 -1.19 -8.65 -14.82
C ALA A 97 0.02 -9.17 -14.02
N SER A 98 1.23 -9.01 -14.56
CA SER A 98 2.47 -9.49 -13.93
C SER A 98 2.69 -8.92 -12.52
N LEU A 99 2.38 -7.63 -12.30
CA LEU A 99 2.50 -7.01 -10.98
C LEU A 99 1.59 -7.69 -9.94
N ARG A 100 0.38 -8.08 -10.36
CA ARG A 100 -0.63 -8.75 -9.51
C ARG A 100 -0.36 -10.23 -9.31
N GLU A 101 0.50 -10.82 -10.13
CA GLU A 101 1.08 -12.14 -9.94
C GLU A 101 2.34 -12.11 -9.05
N GLY A 102 2.70 -10.94 -8.49
CA GLY A 102 3.89 -10.78 -7.64
C GLY A 102 5.21 -10.77 -8.43
N LYS A 103 5.14 -10.65 -9.77
CA LYS A 103 6.31 -10.54 -10.66
C LYS A 103 6.80 -9.10 -10.72
N ILE A 104 7.40 -8.67 -9.62
CA ILE A 104 7.96 -7.32 -9.44
C ILE A 104 9.42 -7.33 -9.90
N SER A 105 9.80 -6.35 -10.73
CA SER A 105 11.19 -6.21 -11.17
C SER A 105 12.09 -5.77 -10.02
N LEU A 106 13.35 -6.18 -10.06
CA LEU A 106 14.36 -5.68 -9.13
C LEU A 106 14.48 -4.15 -9.27
N LEU A 107 14.84 -3.52 -8.16
CA LEU A 107 15.06 -2.07 -8.04
C LEU A 107 16.56 -1.83 -7.79
N PRO A 108 17.39 -1.72 -8.85
CA PRO A 108 18.83 -1.53 -8.70
C PRO A 108 19.16 -0.31 -7.83
N GLY A 109 20.20 -0.42 -7.00
CA GLY A 109 20.60 0.67 -6.10
C GLY A 109 19.79 0.76 -4.80
N HIS A 110 18.88 -0.19 -4.53
CA HIS A 110 18.13 -0.25 -3.26
C HIS A 110 18.41 -1.53 -2.47
N PRO A 111 18.42 -1.49 -1.12
CA PRO A 111 18.69 -2.68 -0.31
C PRO A 111 17.72 -3.82 -0.57
N MET A 112 18.21 -5.07 -0.62
CA MET A 112 17.36 -6.25 -0.82
C MET A 112 16.22 -6.33 0.19
N GLN A 113 16.49 -6.02 1.46
CA GLN A 113 15.47 -6.01 2.50
C GLN A 113 14.32 -5.03 2.21
N PHE A 114 14.59 -3.89 1.57
CA PHE A 114 13.56 -2.95 1.16
C PHE A 114 12.71 -3.51 0.02
N GLN A 115 13.37 -4.10 -0.97
CA GLN A 115 12.70 -4.74 -2.11
C GLN A 115 11.83 -5.92 -1.66
N SER A 116 12.32 -6.73 -0.72
CA SER A 116 11.55 -7.81 -0.09
C SER A 116 10.31 -7.30 0.63
N LEU A 117 10.41 -6.17 1.34
CA LEU A 117 9.25 -5.55 1.99
C LEU A 117 8.20 -5.12 0.97
N ILE A 118 8.58 -4.40 -0.10
CA ILE A 118 7.66 -4.01 -1.18
C ILE A 118 7.00 -5.25 -1.80
N LYS A 119 7.78 -6.30 -2.06
CA LYS A 119 7.25 -7.56 -2.59
C LYS A 119 6.25 -8.23 -1.65
N SER A 120 6.49 -8.21 -0.34
CA SER A 120 5.54 -8.74 0.65
C SER A 120 4.26 -7.91 0.73
N MET A 121 4.33 -6.59 0.56
CA MET A 121 3.17 -5.71 0.53
C MET A 121 2.29 -5.97 -0.70
N MET A 122 2.91 -6.32 -1.83
CA MET A 122 2.25 -6.60 -3.11
C MET A 122 2.04 -8.11 -3.37
N ASP A 123 1.97 -8.92 -2.31
CA ASP A 123 1.74 -10.35 -2.46
C ASP A 123 0.34 -10.62 -3.08
N PRO A 124 0.19 -11.54 -4.05
CA PRO A 124 -1.11 -11.85 -4.64
C PRO A 124 -2.14 -12.35 -3.62
N ASP A 125 -1.69 -13.00 -2.55
CA ASP A 125 -2.54 -13.47 -1.46
C ASP A 125 -2.61 -12.40 -0.35
N PRO A 126 -3.80 -11.82 -0.07
CA PRO A 126 -3.96 -10.77 0.93
C PRO A 126 -3.53 -11.21 2.34
N VAL A 127 -3.65 -12.49 2.69
CA VAL A 127 -3.30 -13.01 4.02
C VAL A 127 -1.79 -12.99 4.24
N ARG A 128 -0.99 -13.10 3.18
CA ARG A 128 0.48 -13.03 3.23
C ARG A 128 1.02 -11.60 3.30
N ARG A 129 0.18 -10.60 3.01
CA ARG A 129 0.60 -9.19 3.11
C ARG A 129 0.74 -8.80 4.58
N PRO A 130 1.77 -8.04 4.97
CA PRO A 130 1.86 -7.50 6.33
C PRO A 130 0.75 -6.46 6.57
N SER A 131 0.32 -6.28 7.81
CA SER A 131 -0.50 -5.14 8.23
C SER A 131 0.33 -3.85 8.27
N ALA A 132 -0.35 -2.70 8.29
CA ALA A 132 0.31 -1.41 8.49
C ALA A 132 1.14 -1.37 9.79
N LYS A 133 0.64 -2.00 10.85
CA LYS A 133 1.33 -2.16 12.13
C LYS A 133 2.63 -2.98 12.00
N GLU A 134 2.59 -4.10 11.30
CA GLU A 134 3.76 -4.96 11.07
C GLU A 134 4.82 -4.23 10.23
N ILE A 135 4.40 -3.48 9.20
CA ILE A 135 5.30 -2.64 8.40
C ILE A 135 6.01 -1.60 9.29
N LEU A 136 5.30 -0.94 10.21
CA LEU A 136 5.90 0.02 11.15
C LEU A 136 6.90 -0.62 12.12
N GLY A 137 6.68 -1.90 12.47
CA GLY A 137 7.57 -2.70 13.29
C GLY A 137 8.80 -3.21 12.54
N HIS A 138 8.78 -3.23 11.21
CA HIS A 138 9.80 -3.90 10.38
C HIS A 138 11.23 -3.39 10.66
N PRO A 139 12.26 -4.27 10.72
CA PRO A 139 13.63 -3.90 11.08
C PRO A 139 14.27 -2.84 10.17
N ILE A 140 13.80 -2.71 8.92
CA ILE A 140 14.30 -1.67 8.02
C ILE A 140 14.13 -0.25 8.58
N PHE A 141 13.14 -0.05 9.46
CA PHE A 141 12.86 1.25 10.08
C PHE A 141 13.51 1.42 11.46
N GLU A 142 14.30 0.45 11.97
CA GLU A 142 14.96 0.52 13.29
C GLU A 142 15.77 1.81 13.46
N LYS A 143 16.63 2.12 12.48
CA LYS A 143 17.49 3.32 12.50
C LYS A 143 16.68 4.62 12.55
N LEU A 144 15.55 4.67 11.84
CA LEU A 144 14.66 5.83 11.81
C LEU A 144 13.90 6.03 13.14
N ARG A 145 13.53 4.93 13.80
CA ARG A 145 12.94 4.97 15.15
C ARG A 145 13.95 5.50 16.17
N ASN A 146 15.19 4.99 16.13
CA ASN A 146 16.26 5.39 17.04
C ASN A 146 16.67 6.87 16.86
N ALA A 147 16.60 7.39 15.64
CA ALA A 147 16.85 8.81 15.37
C ALA A 147 15.72 9.73 15.88
N SER A 148 14.47 9.25 15.89
CA SER A 148 13.31 10.02 16.36
C SER A 148 13.17 10.03 17.89
N ALA A 149 13.68 9.02 18.59
CA ALA A 149 13.65 8.92 20.05
C ALA A 149 14.75 9.74 20.76
N LYS A 150 15.71 10.28 20.00
CA LYS A 150 16.79 11.16 20.50
C LYS A 150 16.48 12.66 20.36
N LYS A 151 15.28 13.00 19.89
CA LYS A 151 14.74 14.37 19.83
C LYS A 151 13.64 14.51 20.86
#